data_AF-A0A959RK04-F1
#
_entry.id   AF-A0A959RK04-F1
#
_cell.length_a   1.000
_cell.length_b   1.000
_cell.length_c   1.000
_cell.angle_alpha   90.00
_cell.angle_beta   90.00
_cell.angle_gamma   90.00
#
_symmetry.space_group_name_H-M   'P 1'
#
loop_
_entity.id
_entity.type
_entity.pdbx_description
1 polymer ?
#
loop_
_entity_poly.entity_id
_entity_poly.type
_entity_poly.pdbx_seq_one_letter_code
_entity_poly.pdbx_strand_id
1 'polypeptide(L)'
;YQYRIIMPLLGYSLQQIIVPFISNPVKVHTLSYQIILFFCFFGIFYQFYIFLKRFFTDQTCMLGILLLAIVIPLGITSYWEDGDYYTLFFYALGLNLIFDRKDYYLPFLILIATFNRTQIIFILTFYVIFLFSNKELFKKRSIMIIGLSLVSFLLAFYSLRFYFGFKESPYPVWHEIESNFSSRFIILQLWTEEILVFLILSVMAFKKSSKFFRLSLLSLIIYVIFFFFNSILSQLAKFLPAFLIMIPMSLQVLTGESTIIKKDSEIDN
;
A
#
# COMPACT_ATOMS: atom_id res chain seq x y z
N TYR A 1 16.85 -8.92 -0.53
CA TYR A 1 16.01 -10.13 -0.37
C TYR A 1 15.96 -10.71 1.05
N GLN A 2 17.00 -10.60 1.90
CA GLN A 2 17.05 -11.28 3.22
C GLN A 2 15.87 -10.99 4.17
N TYR A 3 15.26 -9.81 4.11
CA TYR A 3 14.18 -9.43 5.03
C TYR A 3 12.76 -9.54 4.45
N ARG A 4 12.59 -10.00 3.20
CA ARG A 4 11.26 -10.25 2.61
C ARG A 4 10.93 -11.74 2.77
N ILE A 5 10.20 -12.08 3.82
CA ILE A 5 9.94 -13.49 4.16
C ILE A 5 8.66 -14.00 3.49
N ILE A 6 7.63 -13.15 3.37
CA ILE A 6 6.28 -13.60 3.01
C ILE A 6 6.25 -14.28 1.63
N MET A 7 6.82 -13.64 0.61
CA MET A 7 6.77 -14.18 -0.75
C MET A 7 7.54 -15.52 -0.88
N PRO A 8 8.79 -15.66 -0.41
CA PRO A 8 9.47 -16.95 -0.38
C PRO A 8 8.70 -18.00 0.44
N LEU A 9 8.20 -17.65 1.62
CA LEU A 9 7.48 -18.59 2.50
C LEU A 9 6.24 -19.16 1.81
N LEU A 10 5.40 -18.30 1.22
CA LEU A 10 4.22 -18.73 0.48
C LEU A 10 4.61 -19.54 -0.76
N GLY A 11 5.64 -19.10 -1.49
CA GLY A 11 6.17 -19.77 -2.67
C GLY A 11 6.60 -21.21 -2.38
N TYR A 12 7.45 -21.39 -1.36
CA TYR A 12 7.91 -22.72 -0.95
C TYR A 12 6.79 -23.59 -0.38
N SER A 13 5.85 -23.00 0.36
CA SER A 13 4.70 -23.74 0.90
C SER A 13 3.84 -24.30 -0.23
N LEU A 14 3.55 -23.49 -1.26
CA LEU A 14 2.76 -23.93 -2.40
C LEU A 14 3.53 -24.91 -3.30
N GLN A 15 4.85 -24.74 -3.40
CA GLN A 15 5.71 -25.69 -4.12
C GLN A 15 5.56 -27.11 -3.56
N GLN A 16 5.52 -27.30 -2.23
CA GLN A 16 5.30 -28.62 -1.62
C GLN A 16 3.98 -29.28 -2.05
N ILE A 17 2.95 -28.46 -2.34
CA ILE A 17 1.64 -28.93 -2.80
C ILE A 17 1.68 -29.30 -4.29
N ILE A 18 2.49 -28.60 -5.10
CA ILE A 18 2.53 -28.75 -6.56
C ILE A 18 3.53 -29.83 -7.02
N VAL A 19 4.63 -30.05 -6.28
CA VAL A 19 5.66 -31.06 -6.59
C VAL A 19 5.09 -32.44 -6.99
N PRO A 20 4.05 -32.98 -6.33
CA PRO A 20 3.47 -34.27 -6.71
C PRO A 20 2.89 -34.34 -8.13
N PHE A 21 2.56 -33.19 -8.73
CA PHE A 21 1.85 -33.12 -10.02
C PHE A 21 2.76 -32.78 -11.21
N ILE A 22 3.96 -32.24 -10.98
CA ILE A 22 4.86 -31.76 -12.03
C ILE A 22 6.30 -32.19 -11.74
N SER A 23 6.89 -32.95 -12.66
CA SER A 23 8.24 -33.50 -12.48
C SER A 23 9.38 -32.49 -12.70
N ASN A 24 9.12 -31.38 -13.40
CA ASN A 24 10.13 -30.37 -13.69
C ASN A 24 10.21 -29.32 -12.56
N PRO A 25 11.34 -29.23 -11.82
CA PRO A 25 11.45 -28.36 -10.64
C PRO A 25 11.36 -26.86 -10.98
N VAL A 26 11.84 -26.46 -12.16
CA VAL A 26 11.75 -25.07 -12.63
C VAL A 26 10.28 -24.71 -12.90
N LYS A 27 9.53 -25.61 -13.55
CA LYS A 27 8.10 -25.40 -13.80
C LYS A 27 7.29 -25.34 -12.51
N VAL A 28 7.60 -26.21 -11.53
CA VAL A 28 6.97 -26.17 -10.21
C VAL A 28 7.20 -24.82 -9.54
N HIS A 29 8.46 -24.35 -9.53
CA HIS A 29 8.80 -23.06 -8.93
C HIS A 29 8.03 -21.92 -9.60
N THR A 30 8.12 -21.80 -10.93
CA THR A 30 7.43 -20.72 -11.66
C THR A 30 5.90 -20.75 -11.45
N LEU A 31 5.27 -21.92 -11.54
CA LEU A 31 3.82 -22.05 -11.39
C LEU A 31 3.37 -21.69 -9.97
N SER A 32 4.13 -22.09 -8.94
CA SER A 32 3.82 -21.76 -7.55
C SER A 32 3.77 -20.25 -7.34
N TYR A 33 4.80 -19.54 -7.81
CA TYR A 33 4.85 -18.08 -7.67
C TYR A 33 3.79 -17.37 -8.50
N GLN A 34 3.48 -17.86 -9.70
CA GLN A 34 2.40 -17.32 -10.53
C GLN A 34 1.02 -17.47 -9.89
N ILE A 35 0.71 -18.62 -9.28
CA ILE A 35 -0.55 -18.84 -8.58
C ILE A 35 -0.68 -17.89 -7.39
N ILE A 36 0.38 -17.70 -6.62
CA ILE A 36 0.34 -16.78 -5.47
C ILE A 36 0.19 -15.34 -5.94
N LEU A 37 0.90 -14.93 -7.00
CA LEU A 37 0.74 -13.61 -7.59
C LEU A 37 -0.68 -13.39 -8.12
N PHE A 38 -1.29 -14.38 -8.75
CA PHE A 38 -2.68 -14.32 -9.19
C PHE A 38 -3.63 -14.04 -8.01
N PHE A 39 -3.51 -14.81 -6.91
CA PHE A 39 -4.33 -14.58 -5.72
C PHE A 39 -4.04 -13.23 -5.05
N CYS A 40 -2.78 -12.77 -5.07
CA CYS A 40 -2.41 -11.45 -4.58
C CYS A 40 -3.10 -10.34 -5.39
N PHE A 41 -3.04 -10.40 -6.74
CA PHE A 41 -3.72 -9.43 -7.61
C PHE A 41 -5.23 -9.48 -7.47
N PHE A 42 -5.81 -10.68 -7.46
CA PHE A 42 -7.24 -10.85 -7.20
C PHE A 42 -7.63 -10.21 -5.85
N GLY A 43 -6.84 -10.46 -4.81
CA GLY A 43 -7.01 -9.85 -3.50
C GLY A 43 -6.92 -8.33 -3.54
N ILE A 44 -5.93 -7.76 -4.23
CA ILE A 44 -5.77 -6.30 -4.39
C ILE A 44 -7.01 -5.70 -5.05
N PHE A 45 -7.44 -6.23 -6.20
CA PHE A 45 -8.59 -5.71 -6.92
C PHE A 45 -9.88 -5.84 -6.13
N TYR A 46 -10.09 -6.99 -5.47
CA TYR A 46 -11.27 -7.23 -4.65
C TYR A 46 -11.32 -6.29 -3.43
N GLN A 47 -10.21 -6.18 -2.69
CA GLN A 47 -10.14 -5.29 -1.53
C GLN A 47 -10.28 -3.82 -1.94
N PHE A 48 -9.67 -3.42 -3.05
CA PHE A 48 -9.80 -2.05 -3.55
C PHE A 48 -11.22 -1.74 -4.05
N TYR A 49 -11.90 -2.69 -4.67
CA TYR A 49 -13.31 -2.56 -5.04
C TYR A 49 -14.19 -2.32 -3.80
N ILE A 50 -14.05 -3.14 -2.77
CA ILE A 50 -14.77 -2.96 -1.50
C ILE A 50 -14.46 -1.58 -0.91
N PHE A 51 -13.20 -1.15 -0.99
CA PHE A 51 -12.80 0.20 -0.58
C PHE A 51 -13.56 1.30 -1.32
N LEU A 52 -13.58 1.24 -2.65
CA LEU A 52 -14.28 2.23 -3.49
C LEU A 52 -15.80 2.22 -3.29
N LYS A 53 -16.40 1.04 -3.05
CA LYS A 53 -17.85 0.88 -2.84
C LYS A 53 -18.40 1.66 -1.65
N ARG A 54 -17.54 2.11 -0.72
CA ARG A 54 -17.95 2.98 0.40
C ARG A 54 -18.21 4.43 -0.04
N PHE A 55 -17.75 4.82 -1.23
CA PHE A 55 -17.82 6.20 -1.70
C PHE A 55 -18.49 6.37 -3.06
N PHE A 56 -18.50 5.32 -3.88
CA PHE A 56 -18.88 5.43 -5.29
C PHE A 56 -19.89 4.38 -5.73
N THR A 57 -20.56 4.65 -6.86
CA THR A 57 -21.41 3.68 -7.56
C THR A 57 -20.61 2.49 -8.13
N ASP A 58 -21.28 1.39 -8.48
CA ASP A 58 -20.61 0.20 -9.03
C ASP A 58 -19.82 0.51 -10.31
N GLN A 59 -20.38 1.34 -11.19
CA GLN A 59 -19.73 1.75 -12.45
C GLN A 59 -18.43 2.51 -12.17
N THR A 60 -18.48 3.48 -11.26
CA THR A 60 -17.31 4.27 -10.85
C THR A 60 -16.28 3.41 -10.12
N CYS A 61 -16.71 2.42 -9.33
CA CYS A 61 -15.81 1.46 -8.70
C CYS A 61 -15.05 0.62 -9.75
N MET A 62 -15.73 0.16 -10.80
CA MET A 62 -15.09 -0.57 -11.90
C MET A 62 -14.07 0.29 -12.65
N LEU A 63 -14.37 1.57 -12.91
CA LEU A 63 -13.38 2.51 -13.45
C LEU A 63 -12.15 2.62 -12.54
N GLY A 64 -12.35 2.69 -11.23
CA GLY A 64 -11.25 2.70 -10.26
C GLY A 64 -10.39 1.43 -10.30
N ILE A 65 -11.00 0.24 -10.42
CA ILE A 65 -10.25 -1.01 -10.60
C ILE A 65 -9.43 -0.96 -11.90
N LEU A 66 -10.01 -0.48 -13.00
CA LEU A 66 -9.31 -0.37 -14.29
C LEU A 66 -8.13 0.60 -14.20
N LEU A 67 -8.29 1.74 -13.52
CA LEU A 67 -7.18 2.67 -13.27
C LEU A 67 -6.08 2.00 -12.44
N LEU A 68 -6.43 1.23 -11.41
CA LEU A 68 -5.44 0.48 -10.63
C LEU A 68 -4.74 -0.58 -11.48
N ALA A 69 -5.47 -1.27 -12.36
CA ALA A 69 -4.92 -2.27 -13.27
C ALA A 69 -3.95 -1.67 -14.30
N ILE A 70 -4.12 -0.41 -14.69
CA ILE A 70 -3.16 0.32 -15.55
C ILE A 70 -1.89 0.68 -14.77
N VAL A 71 -2.03 1.00 -13.48
CA VAL A 71 -0.90 1.42 -12.63
C VAL A 71 -0.07 0.24 -12.12
N ILE A 72 -0.67 -0.94 -11.93
CA ILE A 72 0.04 -2.12 -11.42
C ILE A 72 1.24 -2.54 -12.29
N PRO A 73 1.13 -2.61 -13.64
CA PRO A 73 2.26 -2.88 -14.53
C PRO A 73 3.41 -1.89 -14.40
N LEU A 74 3.15 -0.66 -13.93
CA LEU A 74 4.20 0.32 -13.63
C LEU A 74 5.06 -0.10 -12.43
N GLY A 75 4.55 -1.00 -11.57
CA GLY A 75 5.33 -1.67 -10.55
C GLY A 75 6.30 -2.73 -11.10
N ILE A 76 6.16 -3.14 -12.36
CA ILE A 76 7.03 -4.13 -13.04
C ILE A 76 8.21 -3.45 -13.74
N THR A 77 8.08 -2.17 -14.12
CA THR A 77 9.09 -1.44 -14.92
C THR A 77 10.30 -0.95 -14.12
N SER A 78 10.37 -1.27 -12.82
CA SER A 78 11.53 -0.92 -12.00
C SER A 78 12.73 -1.76 -12.44
N TYR A 79 13.77 -1.09 -12.96
CA TYR A 79 15.02 -1.68 -13.45
C TYR A 79 15.75 -2.59 -12.43
N TRP A 80 15.36 -2.55 -11.14
CA TRP A 80 16.17 -3.07 -10.03
C TRP A 80 15.44 -4.01 -9.06
N GLU A 81 14.11 -4.01 -9.00
CA GLU A 81 13.35 -4.85 -8.06
C GLU A 81 12.02 -5.33 -8.65
N ASP A 82 11.65 -6.58 -8.34
CA ASP A 82 10.30 -7.10 -8.56
C ASP A 82 9.28 -6.28 -7.76
N GLY A 83 8.13 -5.98 -8.39
CA GLY A 83 7.07 -5.16 -7.83
C GLY A 83 6.56 -5.67 -6.48
N ASP A 84 6.29 -4.74 -5.56
CA ASP A 84 5.89 -5.06 -4.18
C ASP A 84 4.37 -5.12 -4.01
N TYR A 85 3.75 -6.10 -4.66
CA TYR A 85 2.29 -6.25 -4.68
C TYR A 85 1.71 -6.66 -3.33
N TYR A 86 2.45 -7.41 -2.51
CA TYR A 86 1.97 -7.79 -1.18
C TYR A 86 1.82 -6.57 -0.27
N THR A 87 2.75 -5.61 -0.35
CA THR A 87 2.58 -4.35 0.37
C THR A 87 1.31 -3.64 -0.09
N LEU A 88 1.07 -3.51 -1.40
CA LEU A 88 -0.18 -2.92 -1.90
C LEU A 88 -1.43 -3.66 -1.38
N PHE A 89 -1.41 -4.99 -1.38
CA PHE A 89 -2.48 -5.82 -0.82
C PHE A 89 -2.75 -5.52 0.65
N PHE A 90 -1.70 -5.48 1.49
CA PHE A 90 -1.84 -5.18 2.91
C PHE A 90 -2.33 -3.76 3.17
N TYR A 91 -1.95 -2.79 2.34
CA TYR A 91 -2.51 -1.44 2.43
C TYR A 91 -4.00 -1.41 2.08
N ALA A 92 -4.43 -2.08 1.00
CA ALA A 92 -5.84 -2.16 0.64
C ALA A 92 -6.66 -2.83 1.75
N LEU A 93 -6.15 -3.94 2.31
CA LEU A 93 -6.76 -4.62 3.46
C LEU A 93 -6.79 -3.72 4.70
N GLY A 94 -5.68 -3.02 4.99
CA GLY A 94 -5.58 -2.08 6.10
C GLY A 94 -6.60 -0.94 6.00
N LEU A 95 -6.76 -0.35 4.82
CA LEU A 95 -7.80 0.66 4.59
C LEU A 95 -9.21 0.09 4.82
N ASN A 96 -9.51 -1.12 4.35
CA ASN A 96 -10.80 -1.76 4.63
C ASN A 96 -11.03 -1.97 6.13
N LEU A 97 -10.03 -2.46 6.88
CA LEU A 97 -10.15 -2.61 8.34
C LEU A 97 -10.40 -1.28 9.05
N ILE A 98 -9.71 -0.21 8.62
CA ILE A 98 -9.87 1.14 9.18
C ILE A 98 -11.30 1.63 8.95
N PHE A 99 -11.80 1.54 7.71
CA PHE A 99 -13.12 2.06 7.35
C PHE A 99 -14.28 1.20 7.89
N ASP A 100 -14.11 -0.11 8.02
CA ASP A 100 -15.10 -1.01 8.63
C ASP A 100 -15.10 -0.99 10.16
N ARG A 101 -14.27 -0.15 10.79
CA ARG A 101 -14.11 -0.10 12.26
C ARG A 101 -13.67 -1.45 12.86
N LYS A 102 -13.05 -2.29 12.05
CA LYS A 102 -12.37 -3.54 12.47
C LYS A 102 -10.89 -3.29 12.74
N ASP A 103 -10.61 -2.11 13.30
CA ASP A 103 -9.27 -1.59 13.57
C ASP A 103 -8.49 -2.39 14.63
N TYR A 104 -9.17 -3.21 15.42
CA TYR A 104 -8.55 -4.14 16.36
C TYR A 104 -7.71 -5.24 15.69
N TYR A 105 -7.89 -5.50 14.40
CA TYR A 105 -7.01 -6.40 13.62
C TYR A 105 -5.76 -5.69 13.06
N LEU A 106 -5.67 -4.35 13.12
CA LEU A 106 -4.52 -3.61 12.59
C LEU A 106 -3.18 -4.01 13.21
N PRO A 107 -3.05 -4.25 14.53
CA PRO A 107 -1.78 -4.70 15.10
C PRO A 107 -1.29 -6.01 14.48
N PHE A 108 -2.21 -6.97 14.29
CA PHE A 108 -1.88 -8.26 13.67
C PHE A 108 -1.52 -8.11 12.19
N LEU A 109 -2.27 -7.29 11.44
CA LEU A 109 -1.95 -6.98 10.05
C LEU A 109 -0.55 -6.36 9.93
N ILE A 110 -0.24 -5.37 10.77
CA ILE A 110 1.06 -4.68 10.78
C ILE A 110 2.17 -5.66 11.16
N LEU A 111 1.96 -6.52 12.17
CA LEU A 111 2.92 -7.57 12.55
C LEU A 111 3.31 -8.43 11.33
N ILE A 112 2.30 -9.00 10.65
CA ILE A 112 2.53 -9.88 9.51
C ILE A 112 3.17 -9.10 8.36
N ALA A 113 2.58 -7.98 7.98
CA ALA A 113 2.98 -7.26 6.78
C ALA A 113 4.38 -6.64 6.90
N THR A 114 4.85 -6.35 8.13
CA THR A 114 6.23 -5.89 8.37
C THR A 114 7.27 -6.95 7.96
N PHE A 115 6.94 -8.24 7.97
CA PHE A 115 7.80 -9.30 7.43
C PHE A 115 7.93 -9.28 5.90
N ASN A 116 7.13 -8.47 5.19
CA ASN A 116 7.32 -8.18 3.79
C ASN A 116 8.12 -6.88 3.59
N ARG A 117 7.63 -5.77 4.17
CA ARG A 117 8.31 -4.47 4.12
C ARG A 117 8.01 -3.60 5.33
N THR A 118 9.00 -2.81 5.70
CA THR A 118 8.91 -1.81 6.78
C THR A 118 7.99 -0.64 6.44
N GLN A 119 7.73 -0.39 5.15
CA GLN A 119 6.84 0.67 4.67
C GLN A 119 5.40 0.50 5.14
N ILE A 120 5.00 -0.68 5.60
CA ILE A 120 3.69 -0.98 6.20
C ILE A 120 3.35 -0.04 7.36
N ILE A 121 4.34 0.56 8.02
CA ILE A 121 4.11 1.54 9.08
C ILE A 121 3.21 2.72 8.65
N PHE A 122 3.17 3.08 7.37
CA PHE A 122 2.29 4.16 6.91
C PHE A 122 0.79 3.79 6.91
N ILE A 123 0.42 2.51 7.05
CA ILE A 123 -0.97 2.14 7.38
C ILE A 123 -1.37 2.77 8.72
N LEU A 124 -0.44 2.84 9.68
CA LEU A 124 -0.68 3.53 10.95
C LEU A 124 -0.88 5.03 10.75
N THR A 125 -0.12 5.66 9.84
CA THR A 125 -0.32 7.07 9.45
C THR A 125 -1.74 7.29 8.92
N PHE A 126 -2.23 6.43 8.01
CA PHE A 126 -3.60 6.51 7.53
C PHE A 126 -4.64 6.29 8.63
N TYR A 127 -4.39 5.37 9.57
CA TYR A 127 -5.28 5.16 10.72
C TYR A 127 -5.34 6.39 11.64
N VAL A 128 -4.19 7.01 11.96
CA VAL A 128 -4.13 8.24 12.75
C VAL A 128 -4.88 9.38 12.05
N ILE A 129 -4.70 9.52 10.73
CA ILE A 129 -5.42 10.52 9.93
C ILE A 129 -6.93 10.26 9.95
N PHE A 130 -7.35 9.01 9.84
CA PHE A 130 -8.76 8.62 9.93
C PHE A 130 -9.38 8.96 11.28
N LEU A 131 -8.70 8.62 12.38
CA LEU A 131 -9.14 8.96 13.73
C LEU A 131 -9.19 10.47 13.98
N PHE A 132 -8.19 11.21 13.48
CA PHE A 132 -8.17 12.68 13.56
C PHE A 132 -9.26 13.33 12.71
N SER A 133 -9.56 12.76 11.54
CA SER A 133 -10.66 13.18 10.68
C SER A 133 -12.01 13.04 11.42
N ASN A 134 -12.18 11.96 12.17
CA ASN A 134 -13.42 11.63 12.89
C ASN A 134 -13.47 12.16 14.34
N LYS A 135 -12.45 12.88 14.81
CA LYS A 135 -12.32 13.39 16.20
C LYS A 135 -12.27 12.29 17.27
N GLU A 136 -11.67 11.14 16.95
CA GLU A 136 -11.60 9.97 17.83
C GLU A 136 -10.19 9.61 18.29
N LEU A 137 -9.20 10.43 17.92
CA LEU A 137 -7.78 10.17 18.14
C LEU A 137 -7.45 9.94 19.62
N PHE A 138 -8.00 10.76 20.51
CA PHE A 138 -7.68 10.73 21.95
C PHE A 138 -8.55 9.78 22.77
N LYS A 139 -9.39 8.94 22.13
CA LYS A 139 -10.13 7.90 22.87
C LYS A 139 -9.16 6.83 23.35
N LYS A 140 -9.38 6.30 24.56
CA LYS A 140 -8.54 5.24 25.16
C LYS A 140 -8.34 4.04 24.23
N ARG A 141 -9.40 3.57 23.57
CA ARG A 141 -9.35 2.47 22.58
C ARG A 141 -8.41 2.81 21.41
N SER A 142 -8.54 4.01 20.83
CA SER A 142 -7.74 4.46 19.70
C SER A 142 -6.24 4.51 20.04
N ILE A 143 -5.90 5.12 21.18
CA ILE A 143 -4.51 5.20 21.66
C ILE A 143 -3.95 3.79 21.90
N MET A 144 -4.73 2.89 22.49
CA MET A 144 -4.33 1.51 22.72
C MET A 144 -4.04 0.77 21.41
N ILE A 145 -4.90 0.91 20.39
CA ILE A 145 -4.69 0.29 19.07
C ILE A 145 -3.45 0.86 18.38
N ILE A 146 -3.22 2.17 18.46
CA ILE A 146 -2.00 2.81 17.95
C ILE A 146 -0.77 2.24 18.65
N GLY A 147 -0.78 2.17 19.99
CA GLY A 147 0.31 1.61 20.78
C GLY A 147 0.60 0.14 20.43
N LEU A 148 -0.43 -0.70 20.37
CA LEU A 148 -0.28 -2.11 19.99
C LEU A 148 0.23 -2.28 18.55
N SER A 149 -0.18 -1.41 17.63
CA SER A 149 0.31 -1.40 16.26
C SER A 149 1.79 -1.04 16.17
N LEU A 150 2.23 -0.05 16.95
CA LEU A 150 3.65 0.32 17.06
C LEU A 150 4.47 -0.82 17.66
N VAL A 151 3.99 -1.44 18.74
CA VAL A 151 4.66 -2.60 19.36
C VAL A 151 4.75 -3.76 18.37
N SER A 152 3.68 -4.03 17.62
CA SER A 152 3.65 -5.09 16.60
C SER A 152 4.67 -4.84 15.48
N PHE A 153 4.75 -3.60 15.00
CA PHE A 153 5.76 -3.20 14.02
C PHE A 153 7.18 -3.40 14.56
N LEU A 154 7.48 -2.88 15.76
CA LEU A 154 8.80 -3.00 16.37
C LEU A 154 9.17 -4.46 16.64
N LEU A 155 8.21 -5.27 17.08
CA LEU A 155 8.42 -6.70 17.33
C LEU A 155 8.81 -7.43 16.05
N ALA A 156 8.07 -7.26 14.96
CA ALA A 156 8.43 -7.84 13.67
C ALA A 156 9.79 -7.32 13.16
N PHE A 157 10.01 -6.01 13.21
CA PHE A 157 11.24 -5.37 12.75
C PHE A 157 12.48 -5.87 13.49
N TYR A 158 12.44 -5.91 14.83
CA TYR A 158 13.57 -6.37 15.63
C TYR A 158 13.72 -7.88 15.56
N SER A 159 12.64 -8.67 15.51
CA SER A 159 12.74 -10.14 15.38
C SER A 159 13.52 -10.55 14.13
N LEU A 160 13.27 -9.89 12.99
CA LEU A 160 14.02 -10.08 11.76
C LEU A 160 15.52 -9.78 11.93
N ARG A 161 15.84 -8.68 12.61
CA ARG A 161 17.24 -8.26 12.84
C ARG A 161 17.97 -9.13 13.85
N PHE A 162 17.28 -9.63 14.86
CA PHE A 162 17.85 -10.62 15.78
C PHE A 162 18.14 -11.94 15.06
N TYR A 163 17.24 -12.38 14.17
CA TYR A 163 17.41 -13.64 13.45
C TYR A 163 18.50 -13.60 12.36
N PHE A 164 18.52 -12.55 11.52
CA PHE A 164 19.49 -12.42 10.42
C PHE A 164 20.77 -11.66 10.79
N GLY A 165 20.82 -11.08 11.99
CA GLY A 165 21.90 -10.23 12.48
C GLY A 165 21.68 -8.74 12.17
N PHE A 166 22.22 -7.88 13.03
CA PHE A 166 22.26 -6.43 12.81
C PHE A 166 23.34 -6.10 11.77
N LYS A 167 23.02 -6.31 10.50
CA LYS A 167 23.88 -5.89 9.39
C LYS A 167 23.57 -4.45 9.00
N GLU A 168 24.61 -3.65 8.83
CA GLU A 168 24.48 -2.34 8.23
C GLU A 168 23.96 -2.48 6.79
N SER A 169 23.13 -1.54 6.37
CA SER A 169 22.66 -1.51 4.98
C SER A 169 23.86 -1.29 4.07
N PRO A 170 24.05 -2.09 3.00
CA PRO A 170 25.09 -1.80 2.01
C PRO A 170 24.85 -0.47 1.28
N TYR A 171 23.61 0.05 1.36
CA TYR A 171 23.21 1.35 0.83
C TYR A 171 22.87 2.28 1.99
N PRO A 172 23.82 3.11 2.46
CA PRO A 172 23.55 4.12 3.47
C PRO A 172 22.69 5.26 2.90
N VAL A 173 22.09 6.08 3.77
CA VAL A 173 21.23 7.21 3.37
C VAL A 173 21.91 8.12 2.34
N TRP A 174 23.22 8.38 2.49
CA TRP A 174 23.97 9.21 1.54
C TRP A 174 24.03 8.62 0.14
N HIS A 175 24.16 7.29 0.01
CA HIS A 175 24.13 6.61 -1.28
C HIS A 175 22.78 6.77 -1.98
N GLU A 176 21.67 6.64 -1.24
CA GLU A 176 20.32 6.82 -1.79
C GLU A 176 20.08 8.28 -2.26
N ILE A 177 20.53 9.26 -1.45
CA ILE A 177 20.45 10.68 -1.83
C ILE A 177 21.24 10.95 -3.12
N GLU A 178 22.49 10.48 -3.21
CA GLU A 178 23.34 10.66 -4.38
C GLU A 178 22.75 9.97 -5.63
N SER A 179 22.21 8.76 -5.46
CA SER A 179 21.53 8.03 -6.54
C SER A 179 20.29 8.79 -7.05
N ASN A 180 19.49 9.36 -6.15
CA ASN A 180 18.35 10.20 -6.52
C ASN A 180 18.76 11.48 -7.27
N PHE A 181 19.84 12.15 -6.84
CA PHE A 181 20.33 13.37 -7.49
C PHE A 181 20.96 13.12 -8.86
N SER A 182 21.72 12.02 -9.00
CA SER A 182 22.35 11.60 -10.26
C SER A 182 21.30 11.16 -11.29
N SER A 183 20.25 10.48 -10.85
CA SER A 183 19.17 9.97 -11.72
C SER A 183 17.97 10.91 -11.84
N ARG A 184 18.08 12.17 -11.38
CA ARG A 184 16.93 13.09 -11.20
C ARG A 184 16.08 13.30 -12.46
N PHE A 185 16.68 13.33 -13.64
CA PHE A 185 15.95 13.55 -14.89
C PHE A 185 15.12 12.33 -15.29
N ILE A 186 15.67 11.14 -15.13
CA ILE A 186 14.94 9.87 -15.36
C ILE A 186 13.80 9.75 -14.35
N ILE A 187 14.07 10.05 -13.08
CA ILE A 187 13.04 10.07 -12.03
C ILE A 187 11.94 11.07 -12.40
N LEU A 188 12.30 12.30 -12.78
CA LEU A 188 11.31 13.31 -13.13
C LEU A 188 10.47 12.89 -14.34
N GLN A 189 11.07 12.29 -15.36
CA GLN A 189 10.35 11.75 -16.51
C GLN A 189 9.35 10.67 -16.09
N LEU A 190 9.80 9.65 -15.35
CA LEU A 190 8.94 8.56 -14.86
C LEU A 190 7.77 9.10 -14.00
N TRP A 191 8.06 10.02 -13.07
CA TRP A 191 7.03 10.62 -12.23
C TRP A 191 6.04 11.49 -13.02
N THR A 192 6.51 12.15 -14.08
CA THR A 192 5.66 12.93 -15.00
C THR A 192 4.72 12.02 -15.79
N GLU A 193 5.23 10.92 -16.31
CA GLU A 193 4.46 9.98 -17.12
C GLU A 193 3.46 9.18 -16.27
N GLU A 194 3.82 8.82 -15.04
CA GLU A 194 3.07 7.82 -14.25
C GLU A 194 2.25 8.42 -13.09
N ILE A 195 2.70 9.51 -12.48
CA ILE A 195 2.10 10.05 -11.24
C ILE A 195 1.40 11.38 -11.47
N LEU A 196 1.93 12.24 -12.35
CA LEU A 196 1.51 13.63 -12.46
C LEU A 196 0.01 13.79 -12.73
N VAL A 197 -0.57 12.98 -13.62
CA VAL A 197 -2.00 13.06 -13.94
C VAL A 197 -2.85 12.78 -12.71
N PHE A 198 -2.55 11.71 -11.97
CA PHE A 198 -3.26 11.37 -10.73
C PHE A 198 -3.07 12.44 -9.66
N LEU A 199 -1.88 13.04 -9.56
CA LEU A 199 -1.61 14.11 -8.63
C LEU A 199 -2.43 15.37 -8.95
N ILE A 200 -2.45 15.81 -10.21
CA ILE A 200 -3.23 16.98 -10.66
C ILE A 200 -4.71 16.76 -10.38
N LEU A 201 -5.26 15.60 -10.78
CA LEU A 201 -6.66 15.28 -10.52
C LEU A 201 -6.97 15.23 -9.02
N SER A 202 -6.06 14.68 -8.20
CA SER A 202 -6.22 14.66 -6.75
C SER A 202 -6.19 16.07 -6.13
N VAL A 203 -5.34 16.96 -6.63
CA VAL A 203 -5.28 18.37 -6.19
C VAL A 203 -6.55 19.11 -6.60
N MET A 204 -7.09 18.89 -7.80
CA MET A 204 -8.37 19.44 -8.24
C MET A 204 -9.53 18.94 -7.37
N ALA A 205 -9.50 17.67 -6.96
CA ALA A 205 -10.49 17.08 -6.04
C ALA A 205 -10.34 17.54 -4.58
N PHE A 206 -9.24 18.19 -4.22
CA PHE A 206 -8.87 18.43 -2.82
C PHE A 206 -9.99 19.11 -2.04
N LYS A 207 -10.60 20.17 -2.58
CA LYS A 207 -11.69 20.91 -1.91
C LYS A 207 -12.99 20.10 -1.78
N LYS A 208 -13.24 19.16 -2.70
CA LYS A 208 -14.45 18.31 -2.73
C LYS A 208 -14.30 17.05 -1.86
N SER A 209 -13.07 16.65 -1.56
CA SER A 209 -12.74 15.42 -0.85
C SER A 209 -12.99 15.49 0.65
N SER A 210 -13.29 14.34 1.24
CA SER A 210 -13.40 14.18 2.70
C SER A 210 -12.11 14.62 3.42
N LYS A 211 -12.22 14.93 4.71
CA LYS A 211 -11.06 15.35 5.53
C LYS A 211 -9.99 14.24 5.58
N PHE A 212 -10.39 12.96 5.58
CA PHE A 212 -9.46 11.84 5.45
C PHE A 212 -8.63 11.94 4.17
N PHE A 213 -9.27 11.99 2.99
CA PHE A 213 -8.55 12.00 1.71
C PHE A 213 -7.62 13.21 1.57
N ARG A 214 -8.05 14.40 2.00
CA ARG A 214 -7.22 15.60 2.01
C ARG A 214 -5.94 15.43 2.83
N LEU A 215 -6.08 14.95 4.07
CA LEU A 215 -4.94 14.75 4.96
C LEU A 215 -4.06 13.59 4.50
N SER A 216 -4.65 12.51 3.97
CA SER A 216 -3.91 11.39 3.38
C SER A 216 -3.09 11.84 2.18
N LEU A 217 -3.64 12.69 1.29
CA LEU A 217 -2.88 13.28 0.17
C LEU A 217 -1.69 14.10 0.69
N LEU A 218 -1.88 14.95 1.71
CA LEU A 218 -0.79 15.72 2.30
C LEU A 218 0.28 14.82 2.94
N SER A 219 -0.14 13.71 3.56
CA SER A 219 0.80 12.74 4.14
C SER A 219 1.69 12.05 3.11
N LEU A 220 1.28 12.03 1.83
CA LEU A 220 2.13 11.51 0.76
C LEU A 220 3.37 12.38 0.54
N ILE A 221 3.36 13.67 0.90
CA ILE A 221 4.59 14.49 0.86
C ILE A 221 5.63 13.93 1.83
N ILE A 222 5.19 13.59 3.05
CA ILE A 222 6.04 12.96 4.07
C ILE A 222 6.51 11.58 3.58
N TYR A 223 5.62 10.82 2.92
CA TYR A 223 5.98 9.56 2.27
C TYR A 223 7.12 9.78 1.26
N VAL A 224 6.96 10.67 0.28
CA VAL A 224 7.99 10.94 -0.73
C VAL A 224 9.32 11.38 -0.11
N ILE A 225 9.29 12.24 0.91
CA ILE A 225 10.50 12.66 1.62
C ILE A 225 11.18 11.45 2.30
N PHE A 226 10.42 10.62 3.01
CA PHE A 226 10.96 9.41 3.62
C PHE A 226 11.57 8.46 2.58
N PHE A 227 10.92 8.34 1.42
CA PHE A 227 11.41 7.54 0.30
C PHE A 227 12.70 8.07 -0.29
N PHE A 228 12.82 9.38 -0.47
CA PHE A 228 14.05 10.01 -0.98
C PHE A 228 15.29 9.69 -0.14
N PHE A 229 15.13 9.51 1.18
CA PHE A 229 16.23 9.18 2.09
C PHE A 229 16.50 7.68 2.24
N ASN A 230 15.50 6.82 2.02
CA ASN A 230 15.59 5.38 2.31
C ASN A 230 15.51 4.50 1.05
N SER A 231 15.41 5.11 -0.13
CA SER A 231 15.21 4.42 -1.40
C SER A 231 15.47 5.33 -2.60
N ILE A 232 15.63 4.71 -3.76
CA ILE A 232 15.64 5.40 -5.04
C ILE A 232 14.19 5.66 -5.48
N LEU A 233 13.85 6.91 -5.82
CA LEU A 233 12.52 7.33 -6.26
C LEU A 233 12.13 6.76 -7.63
N SER A 234 13.07 6.20 -8.39
CA SER A 234 12.79 5.45 -9.61
C SER A 234 12.08 4.12 -9.35
N GLN A 235 12.06 3.64 -8.10
CA GLN A 235 11.38 2.39 -7.72
C GLN A 235 9.89 2.64 -7.44
N LEU A 236 9.15 2.96 -8.50
CA LEU A 236 7.73 3.35 -8.45
C LEU A 236 6.80 2.27 -7.89
N ALA A 237 7.21 1.01 -7.95
CA ALA A 237 6.54 -0.09 -7.25
C ALA A 237 6.30 0.20 -5.76
N LYS A 238 7.22 0.92 -5.10
CA LYS A 238 7.08 1.27 -3.68
C LYS A 238 6.12 2.44 -3.45
N PHE A 239 5.74 3.16 -4.50
CA PHE A 239 4.76 4.25 -4.47
C PHE A 239 3.34 3.76 -4.77
N LEU A 240 3.15 2.50 -5.20
CA LEU A 240 1.83 1.91 -5.48
C LEU A 240 0.78 2.17 -4.38
N PRO A 241 1.09 2.09 -3.06
CA PRO A 241 0.10 2.37 -2.02
C PRO A 241 -0.49 3.79 -2.07
N ALA A 242 0.24 4.78 -2.61
CA ALA A 242 -0.25 6.14 -2.77
C ALA A 242 -1.46 6.22 -3.72
N PHE A 243 -1.51 5.34 -4.72
CA PHE A 243 -2.62 5.29 -5.67
C PHE A 243 -3.93 4.84 -5.03
N LEU A 244 -3.89 4.14 -3.89
CA LEU A 244 -5.11 3.83 -3.11
C LEU A 244 -5.79 5.09 -2.55
N ILE A 245 -5.07 6.22 -2.49
CA ILE A 245 -5.60 7.53 -2.12
C ILE A 245 -5.87 8.38 -3.37
N MET A 246 -4.93 8.42 -4.32
CA MET A 246 -5.04 9.27 -5.50
C MET A 246 -6.12 8.81 -6.49
N ILE A 247 -6.36 7.51 -6.66
CA ILE A 247 -7.40 6.99 -7.56
C ILE A 247 -8.80 7.43 -7.08
N PRO A 248 -9.22 7.19 -5.82
CA PRO A 248 -10.50 7.70 -5.32
C PRO A 248 -10.65 9.22 -5.49
N MET A 249 -9.60 9.99 -5.26
CA MET A 249 -9.65 11.45 -5.45
C MET A 249 -9.81 11.80 -6.93
N SER A 250 -9.11 11.10 -7.82
CA SER A 250 -9.21 11.31 -9.27
C SER A 250 -10.59 10.97 -9.81
N LEU A 251 -11.22 9.89 -9.31
CA LEU A 251 -12.58 9.50 -9.67
C LEU A 251 -13.60 10.60 -9.34
N GLN A 252 -13.42 11.36 -8.25
CA GLN A 252 -14.32 12.47 -7.91
C GLN A 252 -14.32 13.57 -8.98
N VAL A 253 -13.18 13.81 -9.64
CA VAL A 253 -13.09 14.77 -10.75
C VAL A 253 -13.72 14.19 -12.00
N LEU A 254 -13.39 12.94 -12.32
CA LEU A 254 -13.81 12.29 -13.56
C LEU A 254 -15.32 12.00 -13.62
N THR A 255 -15.93 11.66 -12.49
CA THR A 255 -17.34 11.25 -12.41
C THR A 255 -18.25 12.31 -11.78
N GLY A 256 -17.67 13.29 -11.07
CA GLY A 256 -18.42 14.28 -10.30
C GLY A 256 -19.01 13.76 -8.99
N GLU A 257 -18.87 12.46 -8.68
CA GLU A 257 -19.31 11.87 -7.41
C GLU A 257 -18.45 12.39 -6.24
N SER A 258 -19.06 12.74 -5.12
CA SER A 258 -18.34 13.22 -3.93
C SER A 258 -18.10 12.10 -2.92
N THR A 259 -16.91 12.06 -2.31
CA THR A 259 -16.58 11.13 -1.20
C THR A 259 -17.15 11.57 0.15
N ILE A 260 -18.12 12.49 0.15
CA ILE A 260 -18.86 12.85 1.37
C ILE A 260 -19.62 11.59 1.75
N ILE A 261 -19.12 10.90 2.77
CA ILE A 261 -19.75 9.73 3.38
C ILE A 261 -21.24 10.07 3.50
N LYS A 262 -22.12 9.25 2.91
CA LYS A 262 -23.57 9.34 3.11
C LYS A 262 -23.82 9.29 4.61
N LYS A 263 -23.84 10.46 5.25
CA LYS A 263 -24.57 10.67 6.48
C LYS A 263 -26.01 10.83 6.04
N ASP A 264 -26.88 10.07 6.68
CA ASP A 264 -28.33 10.27 6.71
C ASP A 264 -29.12 9.64 5.54
N SER A 265 -29.12 8.30 5.48
CA SER A 265 -30.24 7.55 4.86
C SER A 265 -30.62 6.25 5.59
N GLU A 266 -30.25 6.10 6.87
CA GLU A 266 -30.72 5.00 7.75
C GLU A 266 -31.07 5.55 9.15
N ILE A 267 -31.77 6.68 9.17
CA ILE A 267 -32.73 6.99 10.24
C ILE A 267 -34.07 6.93 9.52
N ASP A 268 -34.80 5.84 9.77
CA ASP A 268 -36.17 5.50 9.34
C ASP A 268 -36.22 4.11 8.66
N ASN A 269 -36.11 3.08 9.50
CA ASN A 269 -36.94 1.86 9.50
C ASN A 269 -36.84 1.18 10.87
#